data_AF-A0A7S2SDJ7-F1
#
_entry.id   AF-A0A7S2SDJ7-F1
#
_cell.length_a   1.000
_cell.length_b   1.000
_cell.length_c   1.000
_cell.angle_alpha   90.00
_cell.angle_beta   90.00
_cell.angle_gamma   90.00
#
_symmetry.space_group_name_H-M   'P 1'
#
loop_
_entity.id
_entity.type
_entity.pdbx_description
1 polymer ?
#
loop_
_entity_poly.entity_id
_entity_poly.type
_entity_poly.pdbx_seq_one_letter_code
_entity_poly.pdbx_strand_id
1 'polypeptide(L)'
;KSLAWIFSVLMASSVVPPEGIPAADEGTLRLFLKLGCPFCMRLTIFLAEAKLLDKVTPIYDYPVVREYIGAINDGKVSFPALELEPGVIMLESGDIMNKFAVENGVDPATCWVLNYFNNGMMKSFGALFKAKIEAAGGYPEASAWLSETTGVKLPEAEEGRALKLE
;
A
#
# COMPACT_ATOMS: atom_id res chain seq x y z
N LYS A 1 -29.80 15.97 -14.10
CA LYS A 1 -28.33 16.18 -14.01
C LYS A 1 -27.75 15.01 -13.22
N SER A 2 -26.95 14.08 -13.71
CA SER A 2 -26.83 13.42 -15.01
C SER A 2 -26.40 11.99 -14.61
N LEU A 3 -27.15 10.96 -14.99
CA LEU A 3 -26.87 9.54 -14.71
C LEU A 3 -25.66 8.99 -15.51
N ALA A 4 -24.87 9.88 -16.10
CA ALA A 4 -23.81 9.56 -17.06
C ALA A 4 -22.54 8.97 -16.43
N TRP A 5 -22.36 9.02 -15.11
CA TRP A 5 -21.18 8.42 -14.46
C TRP A 5 -21.28 6.90 -14.27
N ILE A 6 -22.49 6.32 -14.33
CA ILE A 6 -22.70 4.88 -14.07
C ILE A 6 -22.39 4.02 -15.31
N PHE A 7 -22.33 4.60 -16.51
CA PHE A 7 -22.15 3.82 -17.76
C PHE A 7 -20.72 3.85 -18.34
N SER A 8 -19.78 4.64 -17.78
CA SER A 8 -18.43 4.74 -18.33
C SER A 8 -17.43 3.72 -17.75
N VAL A 9 -17.87 2.82 -16.86
CA VAL A 9 -17.01 1.80 -16.21
C VAL A 9 -16.95 0.49 -17.01
N LEU A 10 -17.67 0.38 -18.13
CA LEU A 10 -17.94 -0.90 -18.81
C LEU A 10 -16.95 -1.31 -19.90
N MET A 11 -15.70 -0.84 -19.83
CA MET A 11 -14.56 -1.38 -20.61
C MET A 11 -13.27 -1.33 -19.77
N ALA A 12 -13.33 -1.70 -18.49
CA ALA A 12 -12.12 -2.12 -17.79
C ALA A 12 -11.70 -3.45 -18.41
N SER A 13 -10.83 -3.38 -19.43
CA SER A 13 -10.06 -4.56 -19.85
C SER A 13 -9.38 -5.08 -18.59
N SER A 14 -9.81 -6.24 -18.09
CA SER A 14 -9.21 -6.88 -16.93
C SER A 14 -7.77 -7.17 -17.28
N VAL A 15 -6.87 -6.26 -16.89
CA VAL A 15 -5.44 -6.49 -17.02
C VAL A 15 -5.14 -7.59 -16.02
N VAL A 16 -5.04 -8.82 -16.55
CA VAL A 16 -4.61 -9.97 -15.76
C VAL A 16 -3.21 -9.62 -15.24
N PRO A 17 -2.94 -9.83 -13.94
CA PRO A 17 -1.61 -9.60 -13.40
C PRO A 17 -0.59 -10.42 -14.19
N PRO A 18 0.58 -9.85 -14.50
CA PRO A 18 1.63 -10.59 -15.19
C PRO A 18 2.06 -11.82 -14.37
N GLU A 19 2.56 -12.84 -15.06
CA GLU A 19 3.21 -13.98 -14.42
C GLU A 19 4.29 -13.48 -13.44
N GLY A 20 4.28 -14.00 -12.21
CA GLY A 20 5.21 -13.60 -11.15
C GLY A 20 4.63 -12.68 -10.06
N ILE A 21 3.40 -12.17 -10.21
CA ILE A 21 2.64 -11.60 -9.08
C ILE A 21 1.77 -12.70 -8.48
N PRO A 22 1.97 -13.11 -7.20
CA PRO A 22 1.15 -14.14 -6.58
C PRO A 22 -0.32 -13.72 -6.56
N ALA A 23 -1.23 -14.66 -6.75
CA ALA A 23 -2.66 -14.39 -6.60
C ALA A 23 -3.00 -14.05 -5.13
N ALA A 24 -4.13 -13.35 -4.93
CA ALA A 24 -4.74 -13.27 -3.61
C ALA A 24 -5.29 -14.65 -3.19
N ASP A 25 -5.35 -14.88 -1.89
CA ASP A 25 -6.06 -16.02 -1.31
C ASP A 25 -7.57 -15.87 -1.56
N GLU A 26 -8.29 -17.00 -1.56
CA GLU A 26 -9.74 -16.99 -1.81
C GLU A 26 -10.48 -16.05 -0.83
N GLY A 27 -11.27 -15.13 -1.38
CA GLY A 27 -12.05 -14.16 -0.61
C GLY A 27 -11.27 -12.93 -0.11
N THR A 28 -10.01 -12.75 -0.54
CA THR A 28 -9.16 -11.63 -0.13
C THR A 28 -8.76 -10.74 -1.30
N LEU A 29 -8.25 -9.53 -1.00
CA LEU A 29 -7.72 -8.58 -1.97
C LEU A 29 -6.19 -8.53 -1.95
N ARG A 30 -5.54 -8.32 -3.09
CA ARG A 30 -4.08 -8.10 -3.12
C ARG A 30 -3.74 -6.74 -2.54
N LEU A 31 -2.94 -6.74 -1.48
CA LEU A 31 -2.39 -5.54 -0.88
C LEU A 31 -0.89 -5.47 -1.15
N PHE A 32 -0.47 -4.56 -2.02
CA PHE A 32 0.92 -4.35 -2.35
C PHE A 32 1.61 -3.47 -1.31
N LEU A 33 2.71 -3.96 -0.74
CA LEU A 33 3.41 -3.33 0.38
C LEU A 33 4.90 -3.19 0.10
N LYS A 34 5.44 -2.02 0.44
CA LYS A 34 6.88 -1.77 0.45
C LYS A 34 7.41 -1.85 1.88
N LEU A 35 8.39 -2.73 2.13
CA LEU A 35 9.07 -2.80 3.43
C LEU A 35 9.73 -1.46 3.77
N GLY A 36 9.69 -1.09 5.05
CA GLY A 36 10.20 0.21 5.52
C GLY A 36 9.35 1.43 5.12
N CYS A 37 8.28 1.26 4.33
CA CYS A 37 7.38 2.36 4.01
C CYS A 37 6.48 2.70 5.22
N PRO A 38 6.54 3.94 5.76
CA PRO A 38 5.75 4.32 6.93
C PRO A 38 4.24 4.34 6.63
N PHE A 39 3.84 4.60 5.38
CA PHE A 39 2.43 4.55 4.97
C PHE A 39 1.91 3.11 4.86
N CYS A 40 2.76 2.16 4.45
CA CYS A 40 2.42 0.73 4.48
C CYS A 40 2.23 0.28 5.94
N MET A 41 3.17 0.64 6.82
CA MET A 41 3.08 0.32 8.25
C MET A 41 1.82 0.91 8.90
N ARG A 42 1.47 2.16 8.59
CA ARG A 42 0.24 2.81 9.04
C ARG A 42 -1.01 2.00 8.66
N LEU A 43 -1.10 1.58 7.40
CA LEU A 43 -2.23 0.77 6.92
C LEU A 43 -2.27 -0.62 7.57
N THR A 44 -1.13 -1.30 7.70
CA THR A 44 -1.09 -2.63 8.35
C THR A 44 -1.46 -2.57 9.83
N ILE A 45 -1.09 -1.49 10.55
CA ILE A 45 -1.53 -1.26 11.94
C ILE A 45 -3.06 -1.13 11.98
N PHE A 46 -3.65 -0.32 11.09
CA PHE A 46 -5.10 -0.18 11.01
C PHE A 46 -5.77 -1.54 10.75
N LEU A 47 -5.34 -2.28 9.72
CA LEU A 47 -5.92 -3.58 9.37
C LEU A 47 -5.80 -4.59 10.51
N ALA A 48 -4.67 -4.61 11.23
CA ALA A 48 -4.48 -5.47 12.39
C ALA A 48 -5.42 -5.11 13.55
N GLU A 49 -5.45 -3.84 13.94
CA GLU A 49 -6.25 -3.37 15.07
C GLU A 49 -7.77 -3.45 14.79
N ALA A 50 -8.17 -3.23 13.53
CA ALA A 50 -9.54 -3.40 13.05
C ALA A 50 -9.95 -4.87 12.83
N LYS A 51 -9.02 -5.82 12.99
CA LYS A 51 -9.22 -7.26 12.73
C LYS A 51 -9.65 -7.57 11.29
N LEU A 52 -9.00 -6.92 10.33
CA LEU A 52 -9.27 -7.01 8.88
C LEU A 52 -8.09 -7.60 8.09
N LEU A 53 -7.09 -8.19 8.76
CA LEU A 53 -5.97 -8.86 8.08
C LEU A 53 -6.44 -10.03 7.21
N ASP A 54 -7.54 -10.68 7.57
CA ASP A 54 -8.17 -11.75 6.80
C ASP A 54 -8.79 -11.27 5.48
N LYS A 55 -8.85 -9.96 5.23
CA LYS A 55 -9.41 -9.38 4.00
C LYS A 55 -8.37 -9.14 2.91
N VAL A 56 -7.08 -9.33 3.21
CA VAL A 56 -6.00 -9.00 2.29
C VAL A 56 -4.92 -10.07 2.25
N THR A 57 -4.40 -10.34 1.06
CA THR A 57 -3.15 -11.08 0.87
C THR A 57 -2.03 -10.06 0.64
N PRO A 58 -1.02 -9.99 1.52
CA PRO A 58 0.10 -9.07 1.35
C PRO A 58 1.02 -9.56 0.22
N ILE A 59 1.29 -8.66 -0.73
CA ILE A 59 2.25 -8.87 -1.82
C ILE A 59 3.35 -7.83 -1.67
N TYR A 60 4.61 -8.26 -1.58
CA TYR A 60 5.70 -7.31 -1.39
C TYR A 60 6.13 -6.62 -2.70
N ASP A 61 6.76 -5.47 -2.53
CA ASP A 61 7.34 -4.66 -3.59
C ASP A 61 8.47 -5.40 -4.34
N TYR A 62 8.18 -5.89 -5.54
CA TYR A 62 9.13 -6.48 -6.49
C TYR A 62 9.13 -5.70 -7.81
N PRO A 63 10.17 -5.82 -8.66
CA PRO A 63 10.19 -5.16 -9.97
C PRO A 63 8.91 -5.36 -10.79
N VAL A 64 8.43 -6.61 -10.91
CA VAL A 64 7.20 -6.95 -11.62
C VAL A 64 5.94 -6.29 -11.02
N VAL A 65 5.90 -6.11 -9.70
CA VAL A 65 4.80 -5.41 -9.01
C VAL A 65 4.81 -3.92 -9.34
N ARG A 66 5.99 -3.28 -9.36
CA ARG A 66 6.11 -1.87 -9.74
C ARG A 66 5.72 -1.63 -11.19
N GLU A 67 6.14 -2.51 -12.09
CA GLU A 67 5.76 -2.47 -13.51
C GLU A 67 4.24 -2.58 -13.67
N TYR A 68 3.61 -3.53 -12.98
CA TYR A 68 2.16 -3.71 -13.00
C TYR A 68 1.40 -2.49 -12.45
N ILE A 69 1.78 -1.98 -11.27
CA ILE A 69 1.15 -0.80 -10.67
C ILE A 69 1.32 0.41 -11.59
N GLY A 70 2.52 0.61 -12.15
CA GLY A 70 2.82 1.71 -13.05
C GLY A 70 2.04 1.64 -14.36
N ALA A 71 1.91 0.44 -14.95
CA ALA A 71 1.15 0.24 -16.18
C ALA A 71 -0.34 0.60 -16.02
N ILE A 72 -0.93 0.32 -14.84
CA ILE A 72 -2.34 0.59 -14.55
C ILE A 72 -2.61 2.05 -14.16
N ASN A 73 -1.62 2.74 -13.58
CA ASN A 73 -1.80 4.07 -12.99
C ASN A 73 -1.02 5.16 -13.74
N ASP A 74 -0.98 5.11 -15.07
CA ASP A 74 -0.33 6.13 -15.93
C ASP A 74 1.14 6.43 -15.52
N GLY A 75 1.88 5.39 -15.16
CA GLY A 75 3.26 5.47 -14.70
C GLY A 75 3.44 5.84 -13.22
N LYS A 76 2.37 6.14 -12.48
CA LYS A 76 2.42 6.41 -11.04
C LYS A 76 2.60 5.10 -10.27
N VAL A 77 3.72 4.98 -9.56
CA VAL A 77 3.99 3.86 -8.64
C VAL A 77 4.06 4.39 -7.22
N SER A 78 3.12 3.99 -6.37
CA SER A 78 3.14 4.29 -4.93
C SER A 78 2.71 3.08 -4.10
N PHE A 79 3.14 3.08 -2.83
CA PHE A 79 2.79 2.04 -1.87
C PHE A 79 2.32 2.69 -0.55
N PRO A 80 1.32 2.13 0.13
CA PRO A 80 0.60 0.90 -0.22
C PRO A 80 -0.32 1.10 -1.44
N ALA A 81 -0.61 0.00 -2.13
CA ALA A 81 -1.60 -0.05 -3.21
C ALA A 81 -2.50 -1.27 -3.01
N LEU A 82 -3.81 -1.09 -3.15
CA LEU A 82 -4.81 -2.16 -3.03
C LEU A 82 -5.39 -2.46 -4.40
N GLU A 83 -5.35 -3.71 -4.82
CA GLU A 83 -6.09 -4.13 -6.00
C GLU A 83 -7.53 -4.49 -5.63
N LEU A 84 -8.49 -3.75 -6.20
CA LEU A 84 -9.92 -3.97 -5.97
C LEU A 84 -10.44 -5.12 -6.84
N GLU A 85 -10.00 -5.13 -8.10
CA GLU A 85 -10.27 -6.12 -9.13
C GLU A 85 -9.04 -6.17 -10.06
N PRO A 86 -8.81 -7.25 -10.83
CA PRO A 86 -7.70 -7.30 -11.79
C PRO A 86 -7.69 -6.07 -12.73
N GLY A 87 -6.61 -5.28 -12.69
CA GLY A 87 -6.49 -4.03 -13.44
C GLY A 87 -7.06 -2.78 -12.77
N VAL A 88 -7.62 -2.87 -11.55
CA VAL A 88 -8.20 -1.74 -10.81
C VAL A 88 -7.47 -1.56 -9.48
N ILE A 89 -6.62 -0.52 -9.41
CA ILE A 89 -5.76 -0.27 -8.26
C ILE A 89 -6.17 1.02 -7.55
N MET A 90 -6.37 0.93 -6.24
CA MET A 90 -6.51 2.05 -5.33
C MET A 90 -5.15 2.36 -4.69
N LEU A 91 -4.71 3.61 -4.85
CA LEU A 91 -3.50 4.12 -4.22
C LEU A 91 -3.85 4.86 -2.91
N GLU A 92 -2.82 5.26 -2.18
CA GLU A 92 -2.90 6.06 -0.96
C GLU A 92 -3.46 5.30 0.26
N SER A 93 -2.63 5.17 1.30
CA SER A 93 -3.02 4.51 2.55
C SER A 93 -4.30 5.06 3.19
N GLY A 94 -4.57 6.37 3.06
CA GLY A 94 -5.76 7.01 3.63
C GLY A 94 -7.06 6.52 2.99
N ASP A 95 -7.09 6.44 1.67
CA ASP A 95 -8.26 6.02 0.90
C ASP A 95 -8.55 4.53 1.12
N ILE A 96 -7.48 3.71 1.14
CA ILE A 96 -7.58 2.28 1.44
C ILE A 96 -8.15 2.06 2.86
N MET A 97 -7.65 2.76 3.87
CA MET A 97 -8.21 2.67 5.24
C MET A 97 -9.68 3.09 5.27
N ASN A 98 -10.03 4.19 4.60
CA ASN A 98 -11.41 4.69 4.58
C ASN A 98 -12.37 3.68 3.93
N LYS A 99 -11.97 3.02 2.84
CA LYS A 99 -12.75 1.93 2.22
C LYS A 99 -13.06 0.84 3.23
N PHE A 100 -12.04 0.29 3.87
CA PHE A 100 -12.21 -0.80 4.84
C PHE A 100 -13.01 -0.35 6.07
N ALA A 101 -12.80 0.88 6.54
CA ALA A 101 -13.55 1.46 7.66
C ALA A 101 -15.05 1.53 7.35
N VAL A 102 -15.42 2.09 6.20
CA VAL A 102 -16.83 2.21 5.76
C VAL A 102 -17.46 0.85 5.56
N GLU A 103 -16.79 -0.08 4.88
CA GLU A 103 -17.35 -1.40 4.57
C GLU A 103 -17.55 -2.30 5.78
N ASN A 104 -16.78 -2.08 6.85
CA ASN A 104 -16.80 -2.93 8.05
C ASN A 104 -17.33 -2.21 9.30
N GLY A 105 -17.82 -0.97 9.16
CA GLY A 105 -18.35 -0.19 10.27
C GLY A 105 -17.32 0.09 11.36
N VAL A 106 -16.04 0.23 11.00
CA VAL A 106 -14.95 0.53 11.93
C VAL A 106 -14.69 2.03 11.93
N ASP A 107 -14.60 2.63 13.12
CA ASP A 107 -14.13 4.01 13.28
C ASP A 107 -12.62 4.03 13.56
N PRO A 108 -11.77 4.49 12.62
CA PRO A 108 -10.32 4.56 12.83
C PRO A 108 -9.91 5.44 14.01
N ALA A 109 -10.76 6.38 14.46
CA ALA A 109 -10.48 7.20 15.63
C ALA A 109 -10.50 6.40 16.93
N THR A 110 -11.11 5.21 16.94
CA THR A 110 -11.13 4.31 18.10
C THR A 110 -9.91 3.38 18.17
N CYS A 111 -9.13 3.29 17.10
CA CYS A 111 -7.91 2.48 17.02
C CYS A 111 -6.76 3.16 17.77
N TRP A 112 -6.51 2.76 19.02
CA TRP A 112 -5.52 3.40 19.89
C TRP A 112 -4.09 3.19 19.40
N VAL A 113 -3.74 2.03 18.84
CA VAL A 113 -2.39 1.75 18.31
C VAL A 113 -2.15 2.59 17.06
N LEU A 114 -3.13 2.64 16.15
CA LEU A 114 -3.08 3.52 14.98
C LEU A 114 -2.90 4.98 15.39
N ASN A 115 -3.66 5.43 16.39
CA ASN A 115 -3.56 6.81 16.90
C ASN A 115 -2.21 7.09 17.57
N TYR A 116 -1.68 6.14 18.35
CA TYR A 116 -0.36 6.25 18.95
C TYR A 116 0.72 6.37 17.88
N PHE A 117 0.66 5.53 16.84
CA PHE A 117 1.56 5.58 15.71
C PHE A 117 1.46 6.92 14.95
N ASN A 118 0.24 7.35 14.61
CA ASN A 118 -0.01 8.58 13.87
C ASN A 118 0.46 9.83 14.64
N ASN A 119 0.25 9.87 15.95
CA ASN A 119 0.58 11.03 16.77
C ASN A 119 2.02 11.03 17.30
N GLY A 120 2.68 9.88 17.34
CA GLY A 120 4.09 9.75 17.71
C GLY A 120 4.96 9.51 16.48
N MET A 121 5.21 8.23 16.20
CA MET A 121 6.20 7.78 15.21
C MET A 121 6.03 8.39 13.83
N MET A 122 4.81 8.50 13.31
CA MET A 122 4.57 9.07 11.98
C MET A 122 4.92 10.56 11.91
N LYS A 123 4.54 11.35 12.94
CA LYS A 123 4.89 12.77 13.02
C LYS A 123 6.40 12.97 13.17
N SER A 124 7.05 12.19 14.03
CA SER A 124 8.50 12.22 14.21
C SER A 124 9.25 11.85 12.93
N PHE A 125 8.81 10.80 12.24
CA PHE A 125 9.36 10.41 10.93
C PHE A 125 9.20 11.54 9.92
N GLY A 126 8.00 12.13 9.80
CA GLY A 126 7.75 13.23 8.87
C GLY A 126 8.63 14.45 9.13
N ALA A 127 8.83 14.81 10.40
CA ALA A 127 9.71 15.92 10.79
C ALA A 127 11.18 15.65 10.42
N LEU A 128 11.70 14.47 10.78
CA LEU A 128 13.08 14.08 10.47
C LEU A 128 13.32 13.96 8.96
N PHE A 129 12.37 13.37 8.23
CA PHE A 129 12.51 13.17 6.80
C PHE A 129 12.42 14.51 6.06
N LYS A 130 11.55 15.43 6.50
CA LYS A 130 11.52 16.80 5.97
C LYS A 130 12.87 17.50 6.17
N ALA A 131 13.44 17.45 7.38
CA ALA A 131 14.76 18.03 7.63
C ALA A 131 15.86 17.39 6.76
N LYS A 132 15.78 16.08 6.50
CA LYS A 132 16.71 15.39 5.60
C LYS A 132 16.54 15.84 4.14
N ILE A 133 15.30 16.02 3.66
CA ILE A 133 15.01 16.55 2.32
C ILE A 133 15.64 17.93 2.15
N GLU A 134 15.45 18.82 3.13
CA GLU A 134 16.03 20.16 3.13
C GLU A 134 17.56 20.12 3.13
N ALA A 135 18.17 19.23 3.91
CA ALA A 135 19.62 19.09 3.98
C ALA A 135 20.25 18.39 2.77
N ALA A 136 19.53 17.48 2.10
CA ALA A 136 20.02 16.71 0.96
C ALA A 136 19.82 17.42 -0.39
N GLY A 137 19.10 18.54 -0.41
CA GLY A 137 18.82 19.31 -1.63
C GLY A 137 17.59 18.82 -2.41
N GLY A 138 16.81 17.88 -1.87
CA GLY A 138 15.66 17.33 -2.56
C GLY A 138 15.14 16.00 -1.99
N TYR A 139 13.92 15.64 -2.42
CA TYR A 139 13.32 14.34 -2.13
C TYR A 139 14.09 13.16 -2.77
N PRO A 140 14.54 13.23 -4.04
CA PRO A 140 15.26 12.11 -4.66
C PRO A 140 16.48 11.66 -3.86
N GLU A 141 17.30 12.62 -3.42
CA GLU A 141 18.53 12.39 -2.66
C GLU A 141 18.23 11.86 -1.25
N ALA A 142 17.24 12.44 -0.57
CA ALA A 142 16.82 11.98 0.75
C ALA A 142 16.24 10.55 0.71
N SER A 143 15.48 10.21 -0.34
CA SER A 143 14.90 8.89 -0.55
C SER A 143 15.97 7.83 -0.87
N ALA A 144 16.95 8.19 -1.71
CA ALA A 144 18.10 7.33 -1.99
C ALA A 144 18.91 7.05 -0.72
N TRP A 145 19.22 8.09 0.07
CA TRP A 145 19.91 7.95 1.35
C TRP A 145 19.15 7.06 2.33
N LEU A 146 17.82 7.21 2.44
CA LEU A 146 17.01 6.41 3.35
C LEU A 146 17.05 4.93 2.95
N SER A 147 16.99 4.66 1.64
CA SER A 147 17.06 3.29 1.10
C SER A 147 18.43 2.65 1.37
N GLU A 148 19.52 3.41 1.19
CA GLU A 148 20.89 2.94 1.47
C GLU A 148 21.12 2.70 2.96
N THR A 149 20.71 3.65 3.81
CA THR A 149 21.03 3.65 5.25
C THR A 149 20.26 2.57 6.01
N THR A 150 19.00 2.35 5.66
CA THR A 150 18.16 1.40 6.39
C THR A 150 18.50 -0.05 6.07
N GLY A 151 19.21 -0.31 4.97
CA GLY A 151 19.57 -1.67 4.56
C GLY A 151 18.38 -2.60 4.39
N VAL A 152 17.15 -2.05 4.30
CA VAL A 152 15.92 -2.82 4.10
C VAL A 152 15.98 -3.40 2.70
N LYS A 153 16.48 -4.64 2.64
CA LYS A 153 16.49 -5.44 1.42
C LYS A 153 15.14 -6.11 1.26
N LEU A 154 14.67 -6.14 0.02
CA LEU A 154 13.47 -6.86 -0.34
C LEU A 154 13.73 -8.37 -0.13
N PRO A 155 12.72 -9.17 0.25
CA PRO A 155 12.81 -10.61 0.08
C PRO A 155 13.17 -10.91 -1.38
N GLU A 156 13.97 -11.95 -1.64
CA GLU A 156 14.26 -12.36 -3.02
C GLU A 156 13.01 -13.03 -3.62
N ALA A 157 12.74 -12.78 -4.91
CA ALA A 157 11.47 -13.12 -5.58
C ALA A 157 11.10 -14.61 -5.55
N GLU A 158 12.04 -15.49 -5.18
CA GLU A 158 11.81 -16.93 -5.11
C GLU A 158 10.99 -17.39 -3.89
N GLU A 159 10.71 -16.51 -2.92
CA GLU A 159 9.84 -16.80 -1.76
C GLU A 159 8.50 -16.06 -1.85
N GLY A 160 7.87 -16.06 -3.03
CA GLY A 160 6.55 -15.47 -3.31
C GLY A 160 5.36 -16.10 -2.57
N ARG A 161 5.56 -16.60 -1.34
CA ARG A 161 4.50 -16.93 -0.40
C ARG A 161 4.51 -15.87 0.68
N ALA A 162 3.34 -15.30 0.96
CA ALA A 162 3.11 -14.51 2.16
C ALA A 162 3.85 -15.15 3.34
N LEU A 163 4.63 -14.36 4.08
CA LEU A 163 5.19 -14.76 5.37
C LEU A 163 4.06 -15.48 6.11
N LYS A 164 4.14 -16.81 6.24
CA LYS A 164 3.18 -17.56 7.05
C LYS A 164 3.41 -17.07 8.46
N LEU A 165 2.51 -16.24 8.96
CA LEU A 165 2.45 -15.92 10.38
C LEU A 165 2.00 -17.23 11.05
N GLU A 166 2.95 -17.94 11.65
CA GLU A 166 2.67 -19.08 12.55
C GLU A 166 1.96 -18.61 13.82
#